data_AF-A0A133XHY5-F1
#
_entry.id   AF-A0A133XHY5-F1
#
_cell.length_a   1.000
_cell.length_b   1.000
_cell.length_c   1.000
_cell.angle_alpha   90.00
_cell.angle_beta   90.00
_cell.angle_gamma   90.00
#
_symmetry.space_group_name_H-M   'P 1'
#
loop_
_entity.id
_entity.type
_entity.pdbx_description
1 polymer ?
#
loop_
_entity_poly.entity_id
_entity_poly.type
_entity_poly.pdbx_seq_one_letter_code
_entity_poly.pdbx_strand_id
1 'polypeptide(L)'
;MFVRRSVIERVGLMAEDYFLFFEELDWAERSKKIYRLGYCPEAVVYHKEGATIGSSSDTRRTSRLSDFYLFRNRLKFTARFYPYALPAVWFVMLLQALRRGFRGQHERMWLIVQILFGRRSL
;
A
#
# COMPACT_ATOMS: atom_id res chain seq x y z
N MET A 1 11.03 -5.43 12.49
CA MET A 1 10.05 -6.47 12.85
C MET A 1 10.79 -7.69 13.38
N PHE A 2 10.29 -8.31 14.45
CA PHE A 2 10.79 -9.60 14.94
C PHE A 2 9.68 -10.64 14.83
N VAL A 3 10.04 -11.85 14.40
CA VAL A 3 9.09 -12.93 14.13
C VAL A 3 9.74 -14.26 14.51
N ARG A 4 8.98 -15.16 15.15
CA ARG A 4 9.44 -16.51 15.44
C ARG A 4 9.50 -17.31 14.15
N ARG A 5 10.51 -18.17 13.98
CA ARG A 5 10.60 -19.09 12.83
C ARG A 5 9.31 -19.89 12.59
N SER A 6 8.68 -20.37 13.65
CA SER A 6 7.41 -21.10 13.60
C SER A 6 6.24 -20.30 13.03
N VAL A 7 6.31 -18.96 13.03
CA VAL A 7 5.33 -18.09 12.37
C VAL A 7 5.53 -18.14 10.87
N ILE A 8 6.77 -18.00 10.41
CA ILE A 8 7.12 -18.04 8.98
C ILE A 8 6.75 -19.42 8.40
N GLU A 9 7.05 -20.50 9.11
CA GLU A 9 6.71 -21.87 8.67
C GLU A 9 5.20 -22.11 8.54
N ARG A 10 4.37 -21.40 9.33
CA ARG A 10 2.90 -21.55 9.29
C ARG A 10 2.22 -20.57 8.34
N VAL A 11 2.67 -19.32 8.29
CA VAL A 11 2.07 -18.25 7.48
C VAL A 11 2.59 -18.28 6.04
N GLY A 12 3.83 -18.74 5.85
CA GLY A 12 4.59 -18.59 4.61
C GLY A 12 5.33 -17.26 4.53
N LEU A 13 6.05 -17.06 3.43
CA LEU A 13 6.78 -15.81 3.14
C LEU A 13 5.83 -14.65 2.79
N MET A 14 6.38 -13.44 2.72
CA MET A 14 5.67 -12.27 2.20
C MET A 14 5.32 -12.47 0.72
N ALA A 15 4.22 -11.87 0.28
CA ALA A 15 3.75 -12.07 -1.08
C ALA A 15 4.61 -11.27 -2.08
N GLU A 16 5.27 -11.98 -3.00
CA GLU A 16 6.19 -11.40 -4.00
C GLU A 16 5.45 -10.62 -5.11
N ASP A 17 4.13 -10.73 -5.14
CA ASP A 17 3.30 -10.08 -6.14
C ASP A 17 2.97 -8.62 -5.78
N TYR A 18 3.49 -8.12 -4.67
CA TYR A 18 3.66 -6.71 -4.36
C TYR A 18 5.13 -6.33 -4.55
N PHE A 19 5.41 -5.42 -5.48
CA PHE A 19 6.78 -4.89 -5.64
C PHE A 19 7.13 -3.86 -4.55
N LEU A 20 6.18 -2.99 -4.19
CA LEU A 20 6.35 -1.93 -3.20
C LEU A 20 5.00 -1.63 -2.54
N PHE A 21 4.96 -1.56 -1.21
CA PHE A 21 3.75 -1.38 -0.39
C PHE A 21 2.79 -2.57 -0.42
N PHE A 22 2.16 -2.78 0.75
CA PHE A 22 1.16 -3.82 1.05
C PHE A 22 1.69 -5.25 1.22
N GLU A 23 2.97 -5.52 0.96
CA GLU A 23 3.61 -6.82 1.22
C GLU A 23 3.54 -7.22 2.70
N GLU A 24 3.84 -6.27 3.59
CA GLU A 24 3.78 -6.46 5.04
C GLU A 24 2.33 -6.55 5.52
N LEU A 25 1.43 -5.73 4.98
CA LEU A 25 0.01 -5.73 5.34
C LEU A 25 -0.67 -7.05 4.95
N ASP A 26 -0.37 -7.58 3.76
CA ASP A 26 -0.84 -8.90 3.31
C ASP A 26 -0.37 -9.99 4.26
N TRP A 27 0.91 -9.98 4.61
CA TRP A 27 1.49 -10.95 5.53
C TRP A 27 0.88 -10.85 6.94
N ALA A 28 0.68 -9.64 7.44
CA ALA A 28 0.02 -9.39 8.71
C ALA A 28 -1.43 -9.89 8.71
N GLU A 29 -2.20 -9.61 7.65
CA GLU A 29 -3.59 -10.06 7.51
C GLU A 29 -3.68 -11.59 7.48
N ARG A 30 -2.80 -12.27 6.73
CA ARG A 30 -2.71 -13.75 6.76
C ARG A 30 -2.32 -14.29 8.14
N SER A 31 -1.47 -13.58 8.88
CA SER A 31 -1.00 -14.01 10.20
C SER A 31 -2.03 -13.82 11.33
N LYS A 32 -3.03 -12.94 11.15
CA LYS A 32 -3.95 -12.46 12.19
C LYS A 32 -4.74 -13.55 12.92
N LYS A 33 -5.04 -14.66 12.25
CA LYS A 33 -5.75 -15.81 12.84
C LYS A 33 -4.84 -16.79 13.60
N ILE A 34 -3.53 -16.68 13.41
CA ILE A 34 -2.54 -17.62 13.93
C ILE A 34 -1.74 -16.97 15.06
N TYR A 35 -1.43 -15.69 14.93
CA TYR A 35 -0.61 -14.94 15.87
C TYR A 35 -1.17 -13.54 16.12
N ARG A 36 -0.82 -12.97 17.28
CA ARG A 36 -1.17 -11.61 17.65
C ARG A 36 -0.02 -10.66 17.32
N LEU A 37 -0.35 -9.51 16.74
CA LEU A 37 0.59 -8.42 16.56
C LEU A 37 0.85 -7.74 17.90
N GLY A 38 2.11 -7.53 18.23
CA GLY A 38 2.54 -6.78 19.41
C GLY A 38 3.35 -5.55 19.03
N TYR A 39 3.36 -4.55 19.92
CA TYR A 39 4.15 -3.33 19.79
C TYR A 39 4.91 -3.11 21.11
N CYS A 40 6.20 -2.78 21.02
CA CYS A 40 7.07 -2.50 22.16
C CYS A 40 7.55 -1.05 22.04
N PRO A 41 6.96 -0.11 22.82
CA PRO A 41 7.31 1.31 22.72
C PRO A 41 8.76 1.62 23.14
N GLU A 42 9.37 0.78 23.96
CA GLU A 42 10.74 0.92 24.44
C GLU A 42 11.79 0.57 23.37
N ALA A 43 11.41 -0.24 22.38
CA ALA A 43 12.29 -0.65 21.28
C ALA A 43 12.27 0.38 20.14
N VAL A 44 13.03 1.47 20.29
CA VAL A 44 13.10 2.56 19.31
C VAL A 44 14.14 2.29 18.22
N VAL A 45 13.72 2.33 16.96
CA VAL A 45 14.60 2.24 15.78
C VAL A 45 14.30 3.42 14.85
N TYR A 46 15.30 4.25 14.56
CA TYR A 46 15.15 5.37 13.64
C TYR A 46 15.23 4.90 12.18
N HIS A 47 14.23 5.28 11.39
CA HIS A 47 14.19 4.99 9.96
C HIS A 47 14.09 6.30 9.17
N LYS A 48 15.01 6.48 8.20
CA LYS A 48 14.96 7.62 7.29
C LYS A 48 14.02 7.33 6.13
N GLU A 49 12.78 7.77 6.26
CA GLU A 49 11.74 7.53 5.26
C GLU A 49 12.02 8.27 3.94
N GLY A 50 11.54 7.68 2.83
CA GLY A 50 11.38 8.40 1.58
C GLY A 50 12.61 8.49 0.66
N ALA A 51 13.81 8.15 1.13
CA ALA A 51 15.05 8.29 0.35
C ALA A 51 15.07 7.44 -0.94
N THR A 52 14.73 6.15 -0.85
CA THR A 52 14.84 5.21 -1.99
C THR A 52 13.75 5.40 -3.03
N ILE A 53 12.52 5.67 -2.58
CA ILE A 53 11.34 5.71 -3.45
C ILE A 53 10.87 7.13 -3.74
N GLY A 54 11.61 8.14 -3.29
CA GLY A 54 11.23 9.55 -3.40
C GLY A 54 9.87 9.83 -2.77
N SER A 55 9.50 9.13 -1.68
CA SER A 55 8.26 9.41 -0.97
C SER A 55 8.47 10.61 -0.06
N SER A 56 7.61 11.61 -0.21
CA SER A 56 7.70 12.86 0.51
C SER A 56 6.33 13.23 1.08
N SER A 57 6.32 13.89 2.23
CA SER A 57 5.12 14.49 2.82
C SER A 57 4.49 15.54 1.90
N ASP A 58 5.30 16.20 1.05
CA ASP A 58 4.82 16.96 -0.09
C ASP A 58 4.44 16.00 -1.23
N THR A 59 3.13 15.91 -1.47
CA THR A 59 2.55 15.10 -2.54
C THR A 59 3.04 15.50 -3.93
N ARG A 60 3.57 16.72 -4.11
CA ARG A 60 4.18 17.14 -5.40
C ARG A 60 5.53 16.50 -5.64
N ARG A 61 6.25 16.13 -4.58
CA ARG A 61 7.60 15.53 -4.65
C ARG A 61 7.59 14.00 -4.55
N THR A 62 6.46 13.39 -4.20
CA THR A 62 6.32 11.92 -4.17
C THR A 62 6.58 11.33 -5.56
N SER A 63 7.40 10.30 -5.70
CA SER A 63 7.64 9.65 -7.00
C SER A 63 6.34 9.11 -7.64
N ARG A 64 6.24 9.18 -8.97
CA ARG A 64 5.15 8.57 -9.75
C ARG A 64 5.09 7.05 -9.56
N LEU A 65 6.25 6.42 -9.38
CA LEU A 65 6.40 4.99 -9.09
C LEU A 65 5.69 4.62 -7.77
N SER A 66 5.95 5.41 -6.74
CA SER A 66 5.34 5.23 -5.41
C SER A 66 3.83 5.38 -5.47
N ASP A 67 3.32 6.42 -6.13
CA ASP A 67 1.88 6.60 -6.32
C ASP A 67 1.26 5.39 -7.05
N PHE A 68 1.89 4.94 -8.14
CA PHE A 68 1.37 3.83 -8.92
C PHE A 68 1.21 2.56 -8.09
N TYR A 69 2.28 2.14 -7.40
CA TYR A 69 2.22 0.94 -6.57
C TYR A 69 1.31 1.12 -5.36
N LEU A 70 1.29 2.30 -4.73
CA LEU A 70 0.39 2.56 -3.60
C LEU A 70 -1.08 2.39 -3.98
N PHE A 71 -1.53 3.01 -5.07
CA PHE A 71 -2.93 2.92 -5.50
C PHE A 71 -3.28 1.56 -6.08
N ARG A 72 -2.41 0.97 -6.90
CA ARG A 72 -2.62 -0.36 -7.48
C ARG A 72 -2.71 -1.42 -6.40
N ASN A 73 -1.76 -1.40 -5.45
CA ASN A 73 -1.68 -2.42 -4.41
C ASN A 73 -2.77 -2.24 -3.35
N ARG A 74 -3.29 -1.02 -3.15
CA ARG A 74 -4.50 -0.80 -2.35
C ARG A 74 -5.71 -1.54 -2.91
N LEU A 75 -5.96 -1.43 -4.23
CA LEU A 75 -7.04 -2.18 -4.87
C LEU A 75 -6.80 -3.69 -4.78
N LYS A 76 -5.58 -4.14 -5.04
CA LYS A 76 -5.19 -5.55 -4.95
C LYS A 76 -5.40 -6.15 -3.56
N PHE A 77 -4.92 -5.47 -2.52
CA PHE A 77 -5.08 -5.89 -1.13
C PHE A 77 -6.56 -5.92 -0.73
N THR A 78 -7.32 -4.88 -1.09
CA THR A 78 -8.76 -4.81 -0.79
C THR A 78 -9.50 -5.95 -1.50
N ALA A 79 -9.19 -6.23 -2.76
CA ALA A 79 -9.81 -7.34 -3.50
C ALA A 79 -9.49 -8.71 -2.89
N ARG A 80 -8.28 -8.88 -2.35
CA ARG A 80 -7.81 -10.13 -1.76
C ARG A 80 -8.47 -10.44 -0.41
N PHE A 81 -8.61 -9.45 0.47
CA PHE A 81 -9.04 -9.68 1.87
C PHE A 81 -10.40 -9.09 2.21
N TYR A 82 -10.81 -8.04 1.51
CA TYR A 82 -12.00 -7.24 1.83
C TYR A 82 -12.80 -6.87 0.57
N PRO A 83 -13.23 -7.84 -0.27
CA PRO A 83 -13.85 -7.56 -1.56
C PRO A 83 -15.13 -6.72 -1.44
N TYR A 84 -15.87 -6.85 -0.34
CA TYR A 84 -17.05 -6.05 -0.04
C TYR A 84 -16.74 -4.55 0.14
N ALA A 85 -15.51 -4.20 0.53
CA ALA A 85 -15.07 -2.82 0.71
C ALA A 85 -14.52 -2.20 -0.60
N LEU A 86 -14.39 -2.98 -1.68
CA LEU A 86 -13.88 -2.48 -2.95
C LEU A 86 -14.64 -1.27 -3.50
N PRO A 87 -15.99 -1.25 -3.52
CA PRO A 87 -16.71 -0.07 -4.03
C PRO A 87 -16.40 1.20 -3.24
N ALA A 88 -16.27 1.08 -1.90
CA ALA A 88 -15.93 2.20 -1.04
C ALA A 88 -14.49 2.68 -1.28
N VAL A 89 -13.52 1.76 -1.38
CA VAL A 89 -12.11 2.10 -1.69
C VAL A 89 -12.00 2.74 -3.07
N TRP A 90 -12.70 2.21 -4.06
CA TRP A 90 -12.75 2.76 -5.42
C TRP A 90 -13.30 4.19 -5.40
N PHE A 91 -14.41 4.42 -4.70
CA PHE A 91 -15.00 5.75 -4.53
C PHE A 91 -14.05 6.74 -3.85
N VAL A 92 -13.41 6.34 -2.74
CA VAL A 92 -12.43 7.18 -2.03
C VAL A 92 -11.21 7.47 -2.90
N MET A 93 -10.78 6.54 -3.75
CA MET A 93 -9.71 6.77 -4.72
C MET A 93 -10.12 7.73 -5.83
N LEU A 94 -11.37 7.68 -6.30
CA LEU A 94 -11.91 8.66 -7.24
C LEU A 94 -11.90 10.07 -6.62
N LEU A 95 -12.35 10.22 -5.36
CA LEU A 95 -12.29 11.51 -4.66
C LEU A 95 -10.85 12.01 -4.49
N GLN A 96 -9.88 11.13 -4.24
CA GLN A 96 -8.46 11.48 -4.21
C GLN A 96 -7.95 11.96 -5.57
N ALA A 97 -8.38 11.33 -6.67
CA ALA A 97 -8.05 11.78 -8.02
C ALA A 97 -8.60 13.19 -8.29
N LEU A 98 -9.88 13.43 -8.00
CA LEU A 98 -10.51 14.74 -8.15
C LEU A 98 -9.80 15.82 -7.34
N ARG A 99 -9.49 15.53 -6.06
CA ARG A 99 -8.72 16.45 -5.19
C ARG A 99 -7.35 16.78 -5.76
N ARG A 100 -6.66 15.82 -6.39
CA ARG A 100 -5.37 16.06 -7.06
C ARG A 100 -5.55 16.90 -8.32
N GLY A 101 -6.62 16.70 -9.08
CA GLY A 101 -7.01 17.56 -10.19
C GLY A 101 -7.19 19.02 -9.77
N PHE A 102 -7.97 19.28 -8.70
CA PHE A 102 -8.16 20.63 -8.16
C PHE A 102 -6.87 21.29 -7.62
N ARG A 103 -5.82 20.50 -7.36
CA ARG A 103 -4.50 20.99 -6.96
C ARG A 103 -3.54 21.21 -8.14
N GLY A 104 -4.02 21.11 -9.37
CA GLY A 104 -3.23 21.23 -10.61
C GLY A 104 -2.37 20.00 -10.92
N GLN A 105 -2.55 18.88 -10.21
CA GLN A 105 -1.76 17.66 -10.41
C GLN A 105 -2.44 16.71 -11.41
N HIS A 106 -2.71 17.20 -12.62
CA HIS A 106 -3.51 16.50 -13.62
C HIS A 106 -2.92 15.13 -14.03
N GLU A 107 -1.60 15.02 -14.17
CA GLU A 107 -0.95 13.75 -14.50
C GLU A 107 -1.18 12.67 -13.43
N ARG A 108 -1.17 13.06 -12.15
CA ARG A 108 -1.37 12.15 -11.02
C ARG A 108 -2.84 11.79 -10.86
N MET A 109 -3.74 12.74 -11.09
CA MET A 109 -5.18 12.45 -11.20
C MET A 109 -5.40 11.38 -12.27
N TRP A 110 -4.84 11.58 -13.46
CA TRP A 110 -4.99 10.65 -14.57
C TRP A 110 -4.40 9.26 -14.27
N LEU A 111 -3.25 9.21 -13.60
CA LEU A 111 -2.66 7.95 -13.13
C LEU A 111 -3.61 7.17 -12.23
N ILE A 112 -4.26 7.82 -11.25
CA ILE A 112 -5.21 7.17 -10.35
C ILE A 112 -6.41 6.64 -11.13
N VAL A 113 -6.96 7.45 -12.04
CA VAL A 113 -8.09 7.04 -12.90
C VAL A 113 -7.72 5.81 -13.74
N GLN A 114 -6.55 5.82 -14.39
CA GLN A 114 -6.09 4.67 -15.17
C GLN A 114 -5.93 3.40 -14.32
N ILE A 115 -5.44 3.52 -13.08
CA ILE A 115 -5.34 2.39 -12.14
C ILE A 115 -6.72 1.85 -11.77
N LEU A 116 -7.71 2.73 -11.53
CA LEU A 116 -9.09 2.34 -11.25
C LEU A 116 -9.73 1.54 -12.40
N PHE A 117 -9.32 1.81 -13.63
CA PHE A 117 -9.75 1.08 -14.84
C PHE A 117 -8.81 -0.06 -15.25
N GLY A 118 -7.89 -0.48 -14.36
CA GLY A 118 -7.14 -1.73 -14.53
C GLY A 118 -5.77 -1.60 -15.20
N ARG A 119 -5.17 -0.41 -15.23
CA ARG A 119 -3.78 -0.23 -15.69
C ARG A 119 -2.81 -1.11 -14.89
N ARG A 120 -2.08 -2.01 -15.57
CA ARG A 120 -1.20 -3.01 -14.94
C ARG A 120 0.28 -2.62 -14.89
N SER A 121 0.74 -1.73 -15.76
CA SER A 121 2.13 -1.25 -15.86
C SER A 121 2.22 0.27 -15.88
N LEU A 122 3.39 0.80 -15.51
CA LEU A 122 3.71 2.23 -15.52
C LEU A 122 3.89 2.84 -16.90
#